data_AF-A0A956HFG0-F1
#
_entry.id   AF-A0A956HFG0-F1
#
_cell.length_a   1.000
_cell.length_b   1.000
_cell.length_c   1.000
_cell.angle_alpha   90.00
_cell.angle_beta   90.00
_cell.angle_gamma   90.00
#
_symmetry.space_group_name_H-M   'P 1'
#
loop_
_entity.id
_entity.type
_entity.pdbx_description
1 polymer ?
#
loop_
_entity_poly.entity_id
_entity_poly.type
_entity_poly.pdbx_seq_one_letter_code
_entity_poly.pdbx_strand_id
1 'polypeptide(L)'
;MGSRDKRKGGLTLDLAAKLAAAGLVDKKAAEEARAQKAAAEKKAAEQKAAASARRSVASAKRSAAPAPASAPKTAPAQSPGTAAGLAARSRDEQYAAIRTWIERNRLDRGSTPGNDAGPHHFTTAHGKLARLMLEPDVRRQVVDGRAGIVAFMSNHGLAHAAVPRATAEEIHQLFPLWLRVLKNHDGAGKYEEKP
;
A
#
# COMPACT_ATOMS: atom_id res chain seq x y z
N MET A 1 59.56 -7.00 20.67
CA MET A 1 58.64 -5.84 20.73
C MET A 1 57.72 -5.92 19.52
N GLY A 2 56.46 -6.33 19.72
CA GLY A 2 55.53 -6.69 18.65
C GLY A 2 54.72 -5.51 18.13
N SER A 3 54.72 -5.34 16.81
CA SER A 3 53.86 -4.40 16.07
C SER A 3 52.39 -4.76 16.26
N ARG A 4 51.60 -3.82 16.79
CA ARG A 4 50.17 -3.99 17.07
C ARG A 4 49.38 -3.27 15.98
N ASP A 5 48.97 -4.03 14.98
CA ASP A 5 48.20 -3.59 13.83
C ASP A 5 46.77 -3.14 14.22
N LYS A 6 46.44 -1.88 13.94
CA LYS A 6 45.13 -1.27 14.22
C LYS A 6 44.15 -1.63 13.11
N ARG A 7 43.42 -2.73 13.26
CA ARG A 7 42.22 -3.01 12.43
C ARG A 7 41.04 -2.15 12.90
N LYS A 8 40.85 -0.97 12.28
CA LYS A 8 39.61 -0.20 12.33
C LYS A 8 39.02 -0.06 10.93
N GLY A 9 37.79 -0.52 10.76
CA GLY A 9 36.85 -0.05 9.73
C GLY A 9 36.96 -0.74 8.37
N GLY A 10 36.03 -1.66 8.08
CA GLY A 10 35.89 -2.18 6.71
C GLY A 10 34.97 -3.38 6.61
N LEU A 11 33.65 -3.19 6.71
CA LEU A 11 32.69 -4.28 6.49
C LEU A 11 31.45 -3.92 5.65
N THR A 12 31.34 -2.70 5.11
CA THR A 12 30.17 -2.30 4.31
C THR A 12 30.47 -1.79 2.90
N LEU A 13 31.74 -1.73 2.45
CA LEU A 13 32.08 -1.12 1.17
C LEU A 13 32.38 -2.06 0.00
N ASP A 14 32.28 -3.38 0.17
CA ASP A 14 32.79 -4.29 -0.85
C ASP A 14 31.88 -5.46 -1.19
N LEU A 15 30.57 -5.20 -1.31
CA LEU A 15 29.66 -6.19 -1.89
C LEU A 15 29.64 -6.09 -3.42
N ALA A 16 29.64 -4.86 -3.94
CA ALA A 16 29.66 -4.60 -5.37
C ALA A 16 30.98 -5.01 -6.05
N ALA A 17 32.13 -4.78 -5.40
CA ALA A 17 33.41 -5.18 -5.97
C ALA A 17 33.64 -6.71 -5.87
N LYS A 18 33.13 -7.37 -4.82
CA LYS A 18 33.05 -8.85 -4.78
C LYS A 18 32.16 -9.44 -5.88
N LEU A 19 31.00 -8.85 -6.15
CA LEU A 19 30.10 -9.32 -7.22
C LEU A 19 30.67 -9.07 -8.63
N ALA A 20 31.40 -7.98 -8.81
CA ALA A 20 32.13 -7.70 -10.06
C ALA A 20 33.36 -8.59 -10.25
N ALA A 21 34.08 -8.94 -9.17
CA ALA A 21 35.20 -9.88 -9.21
C ALA A 21 34.75 -11.32 -9.50
N ALA A 22 33.53 -11.68 -9.08
CA ALA A 22 32.90 -12.96 -9.38
C ALA A 22 32.26 -13.03 -10.79
N GLY A 23 32.40 -11.99 -11.62
CA GLY A 23 31.90 -11.96 -13.00
C GLY A 23 30.38 -11.92 -13.14
N LEU A 24 29.64 -11.68 -12.04
CA LEU A 24 28.18 -11.67 -12.01
C LEU A 24 27.56 -10.32 -12.40
N VAL A 25 28.38 -9.26 -12.52
CA VAL A 25 27.91 -7.90 -12.85
C VAL A 25 28.94 -7.17 -13.71
N ASP A 26 28.49 -6.56 -14.81
CA ASP A 26 29.30 -5.67 -15.62
C ASP A 26 29.71 -4.41 -14.85
N LYS A 27 31.02 -4.16 -14.78
CA LYS A 27 31.62 -3.04 -14.03
C LYS A 27 31.04 -1.67 -14.44
N LYS A 28 30.64 -1.55 -15.70
CA LYS A 28 30.02 -0.34 -16.26
C LYS A 28 28.64 -0.05 -15.65
N ALA A 29 27.80 -1.08 -15.50
CA ALA A 29 26.47 -0.93 -14.92
C ALA A 29 26.51 -0.60 -13.41
N ALA A 30 27.52 -1.10 -12.69
CA ALA A 30 27.71 -0.81 -11.27
C ALA A 30 28.13 0.66 -11.02
N GLU A 31 28.88 1.26 -11.94
CA GLU A 31 29.27 2.67 -11.85
C GLU A 31 28.10 3.60 -12.21
N GLU A 32 27.32 3.27 -13.25
CA GLU A 32 26.12 4.02 -13.64
C GLU A 32 25.05 4.01 -12.53
N ALA A 33 24.88 2.89 -11.83
CA ALA A 33 23.97 2.80 -10.69
C ALA A 33 24.42 3.68 -9.50
N ARG A 34 25.73 3.83 -9.28
CA ARG A 34 26.28 4.75 -8.26
C ARG A 34 26.09 6.21 -8.67
N ALA A 35 26.28 6.55 -9.93
CA ALA A 35 26.06 7.89 -10.45
C ALA A 35 24.59 8.33 -10.36
N GLN A 36 23.64 7.43 -10.67
CA GLN A 36 22.20 7.72 -10.58
C GLN A 36 21.74 7.91 -9.12
N LYS A 37 22.30 7.15 -8.18
CA LYS A 37 21.96 7.28 -6.76
C LYS A 37 22.47 8.60 -6.16
N ALA A 38 23.66 9.05 -6.55
CA ALA A 38 24.20 10.35 -6.17
C ALA A 38 23.40 11.53 -6.75
N ALA A 39 22.86 11.40 -7.98
CA ALA A 39 22.00 12.41 -8.60
C ALA A 39 20.60 12.49 -7.94
N ALA A 40 20.06 11.35 -7.48
CA ALA A 40 18.77 11.29 -6.80
C ALA A 40 18.82 11.91 -5.39
N GLU A 41 19.91 11.74 -4.63
CA GLU A 41 20.08 12.37 -3.31
C GLU A 41 20.19 13.90 -3.42
N LYS A 42 20.82 14.42 -4.48
CA LYS A 42 20.93 15.88 -4.71
C LYS A 42 19.57 16.53 -4.99
N LYS A 43 18.68 15.85 -5.72
CA LYS A 43 17.30 16.35 -6.00
C LYS A 43 16.36 16.24 -4.78
N ALA A 44 16.58 15.27 -3.89
CA ALA A 44 15.79 15.11 -2.68
C ALA A 44 16.10 16.15 -1.60
N ALA A 45 17.34 16.67 -1.55
CA ALA A 45 17.74 17.73 -0.63
C ALA A 45 17.14 19.11 -1.01
N GLU A 46 16.98 19.38 -2.31
CA GLU A 46 16.46 20.66 -2.81
C GLU A 46 14.93 20.82 -2.58
N GLN A 47 14.18 19.72 -2.62
CA GLN A 47 12.72 19.74 -2.40
C GLN A 47 12.33 19.87 -0.91
N LYS A 48 13.22 19.53 0.03
CA LYS A 48 12.98 19.70 1.47
C LYS A 48 13.18 21.14 1.95
N ALA A 49 13.93 21.98 1.21
CA ALA A 49 14.12 23.40 1.55
C ALA A 49 12.92 24.29 1.14
N ALA A 50 12.20 23.94 0.07
CA ALA A 50 11.06 24.72 -0.41
C ALA A 50 9.74 24.47 0.37
N ALA A 51 9.63 23.35 1.11
CA ALA A 51 8.43 23.00 1.88
C ALA A 51 8.36 23.65 3.28
N SER A 52 9.44 24.29 3.75
CA SER A 52 9.49 24.90 5.10
C SER A 52 9.06 26.38 5.15
N ALA A 53 8.71 27.01 4.01
CA ALA A 53 8.40 28.44 3.94
C ALA A 53 6.90 28.79 3.80
N ARG A 54 5.98 27.80 3.82
CA ARG A 54 4.53 28.03 3.70
C ARG A 54 3.72 27.72 4.97
N ARG A 55 4.38 27.49 6.11
CA ARG A 55 3.75 27.18 7.40
C ARG A 55 3.81 28.37 8.36
N SER A 56 3.30 29.53 7.95
CA SER A 56 3.15 30.69 8.85
C SER A 56 2.27 31.80 8.26
N VAL A 57 0.98 31.55 7.99
CA VAL A 57 -0.06 32.61 7.96
C VAL A 57 -1.45 31.96 7.88
N ALA A 58 -2.15 31.85 9.02
CA ALA A 58 -3.62 31.95 9.15
C ALA A 58 -4.03 31.44 10.54
N SER A 59 -3.46 32.02 11.59
CA SER A 59 -4.02 31.95 12.94
C SER A 59 -4.52 33.35 13.28
N ALA A 60 -5.78 33.63 12.96
CA ALA A 60 -6.51 34.77 13.49
C ALA A 60 -8.03 34.63 13.28
N LYS A 61 -8.72 34.40 14.39
CA LYS A 61 -9.97 35.11 14.76
C LYS A 61 -11.29 34.61 14.15
N ARG A 62 -12.02 33.81 14.95
CA ARG A 62 -13.28 34.26 15.58
C ARG A 62 -13.87 33.22 16.54
N SER A 63 -13.85 33.56 17.81
CA SER A 63 -14.75 33.04 18.85
C SER A 63 -16.18 33.48 18.55
N ALA A 64 -17.15 32.57 18.71
CA ALA A 64 -18.44 32.80 19.37
C ALA A 64 -19.34 31.58 19.12
N ALA A 65 -19.77 30.91 20.19
CA ALA A 65 -20.93 30.03 20.19
C ALA A 65 -22.21 30.86 19.88
N PRO A 66 -23.28 30.24 19.37
CA PRO A 66 -24.19 29.52 20.26
C PRO A 66 -24.71 28.19 19.69
N ALA A 67 -25.15 27.29 20.57
CA ALA A 67 -26.07 26.20 20.22
C ALA A 67 -27.44 26.79 19.83
N PRO A 68 -28.26 26.09 19.02
CA PRO A 68 -29.14 25.11 19.62
C PRO A 68 -29.36 23.82 18.80
N ALA A 69 -30.01 22.89 19.48
CA ALA A 69 -30.47 21.57 19.09
C ALA A 69 -31.13 21.48 17.69
N SER A 70 -30.84 20.38 16.98
CA SER A 70 -31.84 19.46 16.42
C SER A 70 -31.14 18.21 15.84
N ALA A 71 -31.24 17.09 16.55
CA ALA A 71 -31.36 15.78 15.89
C ALA A 71 -32.73 15.72 15.16
N PRO A 72 -33.06 14.75 14.29
CA PRO A 72 -32.33 13.51 14.01
C PRO A 72 -32.23 13.15 12.51
N LYS A 73 -31.29 12.26 12.17
CA LYS A 73 -31.59 11.05 11.40
C LYS A 73 -30.36 10.15 11.42
N THR A 74 -30.41 9.21 12.34
CA THR A 74 -29.81 7.89 12.22
C THR A 74 -30.18 7.36 10.84
N ALA A 75 -29.30 7.54 9.85
CA ALA A 75 -29.34 6.67 8.70
C ALA A 75 -29.03 5.27 9.25
N PRO A 76 -29.91 4.29 9.05
CA PRO A 76 -29.66 2.95 9.56
C PRO A 76 -28.32 2.49 9.01
N ALA A 77 -27.57 1.78 9.85
CA ALA A 77 -26.44 0.98 9.44
C ALA A 77 -26.91 -0.01 8.36
N GLN A 78 -26.97 0.47 7.12
CA GLN A 78 -27.03 -0.40 5.97
C GLN A 78 -25.67 -1.09 5.99
N SER A 79 -25.68 -2.38 6.33
CA SER A 79 -24.71 -3.30 5.74
C SER A 79 -24.55 -2.84 4.30
N PRO A 80 -23.35 -2.40 3.88
CA PRO A 80 -23.18 -1.97 2.49
C PRO A 80 -23.72 -3.11 1.67
N GLY A 81 -24.78 -2.83 0.92
CA GLY A 81 -25.71 -3.84 0.44
C GLY A 81 -24.93 -4.95 -0.26
N THR A 82 -25.50 -6.14 -0.24
CA THR A 82 -25.07 -7.23 -1.11
C THR A 82 -24.67 -6.69 -2.49
N ALA A 83 -23.70 -7.32 -3.16
CA ALA A 83 -23.23 -6.90 -4.50
C ALA A 83 -24.36 -6.45 -5.45
N ALA A 84 -25.52 -7.11 -5.42
CA ALA A 84 -26.73 -6.71 -6.15
C ALA A 84 -27.22 -5.27 -5.89
N GLY A 85 -27.24 -4.82 -4.63
CA GLY A 85 -27.67 -3.48 -4.25
C GLY A 85 -26.65 -2.37 -4.59
N LEU A 86 -25.37 -2.73 -4.77
CA LEU A 86 -24.35 -1.81 -5.27
C LEU A 86 -24.35 -1.75 -6.80
N ALA A 87 -24.63 -2.85 -7.49
CA ALA A 87 -24.62 -2.92 -8.96
C ALA A 87 -25.61 -1.94 -9.61
N ALA A 88 -26.75 -1.64 -8.96
CA ALA A 88 -27.75 -0.69 -9.45
C ALA A 88 -27.38 0.79 -9.27
N ARG A 89 -26.29 1.09 -8.56
CA ARG A 89 -25.85 2.47 -8.27
C ARG A 89 -24.93 3.01 -9.36
N SER A 90 -24.76 4.34 -9.37
CA SER A 90 -23.75 4.97 -10.22
C SER A 90 -22.34 4.48 -9.88
N ARG A 91 -21.41 4.59 -10.82
CA ARG A 91 -20.05 4.07 -10.63
C ARG A 91 -19.32 4.75 -9.48
N ASP A 92 -19.52 6.05 -9.30
CA ASP A 92 -18.92 6.82 -8.20
C ASP A 92 -19.49 6.42 -6.83
N GLU A 93 -20.80 6.15 -6.77
CA GLU A 93 -21.43 5.62 -5.56
C GLU A 93 -20.93 4.22 -5.20
N GLN A 94 -20.70 3.35 -6.20
CA GLN A 94 -20.07 2.05 -5.99
C GLN A 94 -18.67 2.21 -5.39
N TYR A 95 -17.85 3.11 -5.94
CA TYR A 95 -16.51 3.38 -5.41
C TYR A 95 -16.53 3.90 -3.97
N ALA A 96 -17.40 4.86 -3.67
CA ALA A 96 -17.54 5.41 -2.32
C ALA A 96 -18.03 4.36 -1.31
N ALA A 97 -19.00 3.54 -1.70
CA ALA A 97 -19.53 2.46 -0.88
C ALA A 97 -18.48 1.39 -0.58
N ILE A 98 -17.75 0.93 -1.62
CA ILE A 98 -16.67 -0.07 -1.47
C ILE A 98 -15.54 0.48 -0.61
N ARG A 99 -15.12 1.74 -0.81
CA ARG A 99 -14.10 2.38 0.04
C ARG A 99 -14.49 2.33 1.51
N THR A 100 -15.70 2.80 1.82
CA THR A 100 -16.25 2.83 3.19
C THR A 100 -16.40 1.43 3.78
N TRP A 101 -16.69 0.44 2.94
CA TRP A 101 -16.82 -0.94 3.35
C TRP A 101 -15.46 -1.59 3.67
N ILE A 102 -14.48 -1.41 2.80
CA ILE A 102 -13.11 -1.88 2.99
C ILE A 102 -12.48 -1.22 4.21
N GLU A 103 -12.64 0.08 4.41
CA GLU A 103 -12.10 0.76 5.60
C GLU A 103 -12.64 0.18 6.91
N ARG A 104 -13.89 -0.29 6.92
CA ARG A 104 -14.51 -0.96 8.08
C ARG A 104 -14.10 -2.42 8.26
N ASN A 105 -13.81 -3.14 7.18
CA ASN A 105 -13.62 -4.60 7.20
C ASN A 105 -12.19 -5.04 6.89
N ARG A 106 -11.29 -4.12 6.58
CA ARG A 106 -9.89 -4.45 6.30
C ARG A 106 -9.23 -5.08 7.52
N LEU A 107 -8.48 -6.14 7.27
CA LEU A 107 -7.73 -6.90 8.25
C LEU A 107 -6.31 -6.34 8.40
N ASP A 108 -5.79 -5.69 7.37
CA ASP A 108 -4.52 -4.98 7.44
C ASP A 108 -4.74 -3.58 8.05
N ARG A 109 -4.31 -3.38 9.30
CA ARG A 109 -4.44 -2.10 10.03
C ARG A 109 -3.75 -0.97 9.24
N GLY A 110 -4.56 -0.13 8.60
CA GLY A 110 -4.18 0.71 7.46
C GLY A 110 -3.22 1.88 7.68
N SER A 111 -2.56 2.01 8.84
CA SER A 111 -1.71 3.18 9.13
C SER A 111 -0.31 2.81 9.61
N THR A 112 -0.14 1.72 10.35
CA THR A 112 1.19 1.25 10.76
C THR A 112 1.17 -0.28 10.92
N PRO A 113 1.95 -1.02 10.11
CA PRO A 113 2.20 -2.44 10.37
C PRO A 113 2.87 -2.60 11.75
N GLY A 114 2.49 -3.63 12.51
CA GLY A 114 3.18 -3.97 13.75
C GLY A 114 4.59 -4.53 13.49
N ASN A 115 5.32 -4.80 14.57
CA ASN A 115 6.70 -5.26 14.50
C ASN A 115 6.85 -6.62 13.80
N ASP A 116 5.82 -7.48 13.88
CA ASP A 116 5.81 -8.82 13.30
C ASP A 116 5.23 -8.85 11.87
N ALA A 117 4.82 -7.69 11.35
CA ALA A 117 4.28 -7.60 10.01
C ALA A 117 5.35 -7.93 8.97
N GLY A 118 5.02 -8.88 8.10
CA GLY A 118 5.89 -9.33 7.02
C GLY A 118 5.30 -9.01 5.65
N PRO A 119 6.14 -8.90 4.60
CA PRO A 119 5.65 -8.64 3.25
C PRO A 119 4.91 -9.88 2.70
N HIS A 120 3.71 -9.68 2.18
CA HIS A 120 3.01 -10.63 1.33
C HIS A 120 3.02 -10.10 -0.11
N HIS A 121 3.62 -10.85 -1.03
CA HIS A 121 3.79 -10.45 -2.42
C HIS A 121 2.65 -10.96 -3.28
N PHE A 122 2.21 -10.16 -4.25
CA PHE A 122 1.17 -10.51 -5.20
C PHE A 122 1.34 -9.71 -6.50
N THR A 123 0.64 -10.09 -7.56
CA THR A 123 0.65 -9.38 -8.84
C THR A 123 -0.55 -8.45 -8.98
N THR A 124 -0.31 -7.24 -9.51
CA THR A 124 -1.36 -6.28 -9.85
C THR A 124 -2.07 -6.69 -11.14
N ALA A 125 -3.18 -6.02 -11.49
CA ALA A 125 -3.90 -6.26 -12.74
C ALA A 125 -3.05 -6.05 -14.00
N HIS A 126 -1.99 -5.25 -13.91
CA HIS A 126 -1.05 -5.02 -15.01
C HIS A 126 0.22 -5.90 -14.93
N GLY A 127 0.21 -6.95 -14.10
CA GLY A 127 1.35 -7.87 -13.97
C GLY A 127 2.54 -7.33 -13.19
N LYS A 128 2.43 -6.17 -12.54
CA LYS A 128 3.51 -5.65 -11.67
C LYS A 128 3.51 -6.37 -10.33
N LEU A 129 4.70 -6.62 -9.79
CA LEU A 129 4.84 -7.14 -8.44
C LEU A 129 4.49 -6.04 -7.43
N ALA A 130 3.55 -6.33 -6.53
CA ALA A 130 3.18 -5.50 -5.40
C ALA A 130 3.38 -6.28 -4.09
N ARG A 131 3.38 -5.54 -2.98
CA ARG A 131 3.48 -6.12 -1.64
C ARG A 131 2.53 -5.42 -0.67
N LEU A 132 1.99 -6.19 0.28
CA LEU A 132 1.24 -5.69 1.42
C LEU A 132 1.91 -6.17 2.71
N MET A 133 2.08 -5.28 3.68
CA MET A 133 2.63 -5.66 4.98
C MET A 133 1.49 -6.24 5.83
N LEU A 134 1.59 -7.52 6.16
CA LEU A 134 0.55 -8.25 6.88
C LEU A 134 1.08 -8.83 8.18
N GLU A 135 0.29 -8.69 9.24
CA GLU A 135 0.49 -9.42 10.48
C GLU A 135 0.47 -10.94 10.24
N PRO A 136 1.18 -11.73 11.04
CA PRO A 136 1.24 -13.19 10.87
C PRO A 136 -0.15 -13.85 10.81
N ASP A 137 -1.10 -13.38 11.62
CA ASP A 137 -2.48 -13.87 11.63
C ASP A 137 -3.22 -13.62 10.33
N VAL A 138 -3.13 -12.40 9.80
CA VAL A 138 -3.79 -12.02 8.55
C VAL A 138 -3.14 -12.75 7.38
N ARG A 139 -1.81 -12.86 7.38
CA ARG A 139 -1.08 -13.63 6.36
C ARG A 139 -1.50 -15.10 6.35
N ARG A 140 -1.65 -15.73 7.52
CA ARG A 140 -2.20 -17.10 7.62
C ARG A 140 -3.61 -17.18 7.03
N GLN A 141 -4.49 -16.24 7.37
CA GLN A 141 -5.84 -16.21 6.80
C GLN A 141 -5.85 -16.08 5.28
N VAL A 142 -4.95 -15.29 4.69
CA VAL A 142 -4.81 -15.17 3.23
C VAL A 142 -4.34 -16.49 2.61
N VAL A 143 -3.31 -17.13 3.21
CA VAL A 143 -2.78 -18.42 2.73
C VAL A 143 -3.79 -19.56 2.88
N ASP A 144 -4.61 -19.54 3.93
CA ASP A 144 -5.66 -20.53 4.17
C ASP A 144 -6.88 -20.30 3.27
N GLY A 145 -7.01 -19.12 2.65
CA GLY A 145 -8.16 -18.74 1.82
C GLY A 145 -9.33 -18.17 2.59
N ARG A 146 -9.15 -17.83 3.88
CA ARG A 146 -10.15 -17.16 4.74
C ARG A 146 -10.20 -15.64 4.53
N ALA A 147 -9.13 -15.08 3.99
CA ALA A 147 -9.04 -13.68 3.58
C ALA A 147 -8.52 -13.58 2.13
N GLY A 148 -8.86 -12.48 1.48
CA GLY A 148 -8.38 -12.14 0.14
C GLY A 148 -7.74 -10.77 0.09
N ILE A 149 -6.92 -10.52 -0.92
CA ILE A 149 -6.37 -9.20 -1.23
C ILE A 149 -7.17 -8.61 -2.38
N VAL A 150 -7.73 -7.43 -2.16
CA VAL A 150 -8.52 -6.69 -3.15
C VAL A 150 -7.87 -5.35 -3.45
N ALA A 151 -7.99 -4.91 -4.69
CA ALA A 151 -7.72 -3.54 -5.09
C ALA A 151 -8.97 -2.67 -4.87
N PHE A 152 -8.77 -1.38 -4.59
CA PHE A 152 -9.86 -0.42 -4.51
C PHE A 152 -9.39 1.03 -4.73
N MET A 153 -10.31 1.91 -5.08
CA MET A 153 -10.04 3.34 -5.25
C MET A 153 -10.09 4.08 -3.91
N SER A 154 -8.93 4.30 -3.29
CA SER A 154 -8.79 5.16 -2.11
C SER A 154 -8.85 6.65 -2.49
N ASN A 155 -8.83 7.53 -1.49
CA ASN A 155 -8.74 8.99 -1.72
C ASN A 155 -7.40 9.41 -2.38
N HIS A 156 -6.40 8.51 -2.40
CA HIS A 156 -5.07 8.75 -2.97
C HIS A 156 -4.79 7.91 -4.22
N GLY A 157 -5.84 7.34 -4.83
CA GLY A 157 -5.73 6.46 -6.01
C GLY A 157 -5.86 4.98 -5.66
N LEU A 158 -5.41 4.12 -6.57
CA LEU A 158 -5.55 2.67 -6.45
C LEU A 158 -4.70 2.13 -5.29
N ALA A 159 -5.37 1.51 -4.33
CA ALA A 159 -4.78 0.90 -3.15
C ALA A 159 -5.15 -0.58 -3.06
N HIS A 160 -4.50 -1.31 -2.15
CA HIS A 160 -4.78 -2.71 -1.88
C HIS A 160 -5.04 -2.90 -0.38
N ALA A 161 -5.94 -3.82 -0.05
CA ALA A 161 -6.25 -4.19 1.33
C ALA A 161 -6.51 -5.70 1.43
N ALA A 162 -6.21 -6.26 2.60
CA ALA A 162 -6.62 -7.60 2.97
C ALA A 162 -8.00 -7.54 3.61
N VAL A 163 -8.97 -8.30 3.10
CA VAL A 163 -10.36 -8.32 3.59
C VAL A 163 -10.81 -9.77 3.81
N PRO A 164 -11.84 -10.01 4.61
CA PRO A 164 -12.45 -11.34 4.74
C PRO A 164 -12.88 -11.92 3.39
N ARG A 165 -12.88 -13.25 3.27
CA ARG A 165 -13.26 -13.96 2.05
C ARG A 165 -14.60 -13.48 1.47
N ALA A 166 -15.64 -13.41 2.30
CA ALA A 166 -16.98 -12.99 1.86
C ALA A 166 -16.94 -11.60 1.20
N THR A 167 -16.26 -10.63 1.83
CA THR A 167 -16.07 -9.29 1.27
C THR A 167 -15.30 -9.32 -0.05
N ALA A 168 -14.26 -10.15 -0.16
CA ALA A 168 -13.48 -10.29 -1.39
C ALA A 168 -14.32 -10.84 -2.56
N GLU A 169 -15.15 -11.85 -2.29
CA GLU A 169 -16.05 -12.46 -3.28
C GLU A 169 -17.14 -11.48 -3.74
N GLU A 170 -17.73 -10.70 -2.84
CA GLU A 170 -18.71 -9.68 -3.20
C GLU A 170 -18.11 -8.53 -4.03
N ILE A 171 -16.89 -8.08 -3.69
CA ILE A 171 -16.17 -7.10 -4.50
C ILE A 171 -15.86 -7.66 -5.89
N HIS A 172 -15.49 -8.95 -5.97
CA HIS A 172 -15.22 -9.60 -7.26
C HIS A 172 -16.45 -9.63 -8.18
N GLN A 173 -17.65 -9.82 -7.64
CA GLN A 173 -18.89 -9.79 -8.42
C GLN A 173 -19.12 -8.42 -9.10
N LEU A 174 -18.74 -7.33 -8.44
CA LEU A 174 -18.87 -5.96 -8.96
C LEU A 174 -17.69 -5.54 -9.83
N PHE A 175 -16.50 -6.00 -9.47
CA PHE A 175 -15.23 -5.62 -10.07
C PHE A 175 -14.32 -6.86 -10.19
N PRO A 176 -14.48 -7.66 -11.25
CA PRO A 176 -13.77 -8.94 -11.36
C PRO A 176 -12.24 -8.79 -11.28
N LEU A 177 -11.73 -7.71 -11.90
CA LEU A 177 -10.30 -7.38 -11.96
C LEU A 177 -9.78 -6.71 -10.68
N TRP A 178 -10.57 -6.59 -9.62
CA TRP A 178 -10.08 -6.05 -8.35
C TRP A 178 -9.62 -7.15 -7.39
N LEU A 179 -10.07 -8.38 -7.57
CA LEU A 179 -9.61 -9.51 -6.76
C LEU A 179 -8.19 -9.93 -7.16
N ARG A 180 -7.21 -9.73 -6.27
CA ARG A 180 -5.79 -10.03 -6.53
C ARG A 180 -5.37 -11.38 -5.98
N VAL A 181 -5.80 -11.71 -4.77
CA VAL A 181 -5.45 -12.97 -4.10
C VAL A 181 -6.67 -13.51 -3.39
N LEU A 182 -7.05 -14.74 -3.69
CA LEU A 182 -7.97 -15.53 -2.88
C LEU A 182 -7.77 -17.00 -3.26
N LYS A 183 -7.47 -17.85 -2.27
CA LYS A 183 -7.22 -19.27 -2.51
C LYS A 183 -8.48 -19.98 -3.01
N ASN A 184 -8.29 -20.86 -4.01
CA ASN A 184 -9.33 -21.64 -4.66
C ASN A 184 -10.44 -20.77 -5.28
N HIS A 185 -10.07 -19.62 -5.87
CA HIS A 185 -11.01 -18.74 -6.55
C HIS A 185 -10.50 -18.41 -7.97
N ASP A 186 -11.21 -18.87 -8.99
CA ASP A 186 -10.77 -18.81 -10.39
C ASP A 186 -10.60 -17.37 -10.94
N GLY A 187 -11.31 -16.41 -10.34
CA GLY A 187 -11.21 -14.99 -10.66
C GLY A 187 -10.04 -14.26 -10.01
N ALA A 188 -9.30 -14.87 -9.08
CA ALA A 188 -8.22 -14.19 -8.37
C ALA A 188 -6.97 -14.05 -9.24
N GLY A 189 -6.36 -12.86 -9.23
CA GLY A 189 -5.06 -12.62 -9.88
C GLY A 189 -5.13 -12.48 -11.40
N LYS A 190 -6.34 -12.37 -11.97
CA LYS A 190 -6.54 -12.10 -13.41
C LYS A 190 -5.92 -10.76 -13.81
N TYR A 191 -5.36 -10.73 -15.02
CA TYR A 191 -4.75 -9.55 -15.62
C TYR A 191 -5.73 -8.82 -16.53
N GLU A 192 -5.51 -7.52 -16.69
CA GLU A 192 -6.11 -6.77 -17.79
C GLU A 192 -5.41 -7.17 -19.08
N GLU A 193 -6.17 -7.70 -20.04
CA GLU A 193 -5.69 -7.89 -21.39
C GLU A 193 -5.43 -6.52 -22.01
N LYS A 194 -4.19 -6.29 -22.45
CA LYS A 194 -3.83 -5.07 -23.16
C LYS A 194 -4.47 -5.13 -24.56
N PRO A 195 -5.18 -4.08 -25.01
CA PRO A 195 -5.72 -4.02 -26.36
C PRO A 195 -4.62 -4.03 -27.43
#